data_AF-A0A8T4SD12-F1
#
_entry.id   AF-A0A8T4SD12-F1
#
_cell.length_a   1.000
_cell.length_b   1.000
_cell.length_c   1.000
_cell.angle_alpha   90.00
_cell.angle_beta   90.00
_cell.angle_gamma   90.00
#
_symmetry.space_group_name_H-M   'P 1'
#
loop_
_entity.id
_entity.type
_entity.pdbx_description
1 polymer ?
#
loop_
_entity_poly.entity_id
_entity_poly.type
_entity_poly.pdbx_seq_one_letter_code
_entity_poly.pdbx_strand_id
1 'polypeptide(L)' 'MVEVPSLPGCITQGKTIEEALNNAREAIECHIEALEKSKIPILYDTSELVIAQV' A
#
# COMPACT_ATOMS: atom_id res chain seq x y z
N MET A 1 14.51 9.98 0.42
CA MET A 1 14.09 8.58 0.56
C MET A 1 12.89 8.54 1.49
N VAL A 2 11.88 7.75 1.16
CA VAL A 2 10.65 7.56 1.96
C VAL A 2 10.44 6.06 2.10
N GLU A 3 9.98 5.63 3.27
CA GLU A 3 9.56 4.26 3.55
C GLU A 3 8.11 4.26 4.04
N VAL A 4 7.36 3.20 3.74
CA VAL A 4 5.95 3.06 4.13
C VAL A 4 5.85 1.96 5.20
N PRO A 5 5.69 2.31 6.50
CA PRO A 5 5.70 1.32 7.58
C PRO A 5 4.60 0.25 7.43
N SER A 6 3.43 0.64 6.93
CA SER A 6 2.29 -0.27 6.69
C SER A 6 2.46 -1.17 5.47
N LEU A 7 3.45 -0.89 4.61
CA LEU A 7 3.81 -1.72 3.47
C LEU A 7 5.32 -2.01 3.51
N PRO A 8 5.74 -2.94 4.39
CA PRO A 8 7.15 -3.28 4.56
C PRO A 8 7.81 -3.65 3.23
N GLY A 9 8.96 -3.04 2.95
CA GLY A 9 9.68 -3.21 1.68
C GLY A 9 9.32 -2.18 0.59
N CYS A 10 8.30 -1.35 0.80
CA CYS A 10 8.04 -0.20 -0.08
C CYS A 10 8.97 0.96 0.30
N ILE A 11 10.02 1.13 -0.52
CA ILE A 11 11.02 2.19 -0.37
C ILE A 11 11.05 3.00 -1.67
N THR A 12 10.88 4.31 -1.57
CA THR A 12 10.88 5.22 -2.71
C THR A 12 11.91 6.33 -2.57
N GLN A 13 12.32 6.88 -3.71
CA GLN A 13 13.31 7.95 -3.82
C GLN A 13 12.86 8.98 -4.84
N GLY A 14 13.39 10.19 -4.73
CA GLY A 14 13.11 11.33 -5.61
C GLY A 14 14.14 12.42 -5.37
N LYS A 15 14.26 13.38 -6.27
CA LYS A 15 15.19 14.53 -6.16
C LYS A 15 14.77 15.47 -5.03
N THR A 16 13.47 15.49 -4.71
CA THR A 16 12.92 16.21 -3.56
C THR A 16 12.14 15.25 -2.65
N ILE A 17 11.86 15.71 -1.43
CA ILE A 17 10.99 14.97 -0.49
C ILE A 17 9.59 14.80 -1.09
N GLU A 18 9.07 15.84 -1.74
CA GLU A 18 7.76 15.81 -2.39
C GLU A 18 7.69 14.77 -3.52
N GLU A 19 8.75 14.68 -4.34
CA GLU A 19 8.84 13.65 -5.39
C GLU A 19 8.90 12.25 -4.78
N ALA A 20 9.69 12.03 -3.74
CA ALA A 20 9.76 10.73 -3.06
C ALA A 20 8.41 10.32 -2.43
N LEU A 21 7.66 11.28 -1.88
CA LEU A 21 6.31 11.06 -1.35
C LEU A 21 5.29 10.75 -2.45
N ASN A 22 5.35 11.43 -3.60
CA ASN A 22 4.47 11.14 -4.73
C ASN A 22 4.76 9.74 -5.29
N ASN A 23 6.04 9.38 -5.43
CA ASN A 23 6.44 8.03 -5.84
C ASN A 23 5.94 6.97 -4.83
N ALA A 24 5.92 7.27 -3.53
CA ALA A 24 5.36 6.37 -2.52
C ALA A 24 3.84 6.18 -2.69
N ARG A 25 3.09 7.24 -3.00
CA ARG A 25 1.64 7.16 -3.26
C ARG A 25 1.35 6.26 -4.47
N GLU A 26 2.03 6.49 -5.59
CA GLU A 26 1.87 5.67 -6.80
C GLU A 26 2.20 4.20 -6.56
N ALA A 27 3.26 3.92 -5.79
CA ALA A 27 3.62 2.54 -5.42
C ALA A 27 2.56 1.85 -4.57
N ILE A 28 1.95 2.56 -3.61
CA ILE A 28 0.85 2.06 -2.78
C ILE A 28 -0.39 1.78 -3.64
N GLU A 29 -0.76 2.70 -4.53
CA GLU A 29 -1.89 2.52 -5.44
C GLU A 29 -1.70 1.30 -6.35
N CYS A 30 -0.51 1.16 -6.95
CA CYS A 30 -0.16 -0.02 -7.75
C CYS A 30 -0.26 -1.32 -6.96
N HIS A 31 0.14 -1.31 -5.68
CA HIS A 31 0.05 -2.48 -4.82
C HIS A 31 -1.41 -2.87 -4.56
N ILE A 32 -2.27 -1.90 -4.26
CA ILE A 32 -3.71 -2.13 -4.04
C ILE A 32 -4.34 -2.72 -5.31
N GLU A 33 -4.08 -2.12 -6.48
CA GLU A 33 -4.58 -2.65 -7.75
C GLU A 33 -4.13 -4.09 -8.02
N ALA A 34 -2.88 -4.43 -7.69
CA ALA A 34 -2.36 -5.78 -7.87
C ALA A 34 -3.06 -6.79 -6.96
N LEU A 35 -3.41 -6.41 -5.72
CA LEU A 35 -4.18 -7.24 -4.80
C LEU A 35 -5.61 -7.48 -5.30
N GLU A 36 -6.29 -6.42 -5.76
CA GLU A 36 -7.63 -6.51 -6.35
C GLU A 36 -7.66 -7.44 -7.56
N LYS A 37 -6.69 -7.30 -8.48
CA LYS A 37 -6.55 -8.15 -9.67
C LYS A 37 -6.24 -9.60 -9.32
N SER A 38 -5.45 -9.83 -8.27
CA SER A 38 -5.05 -11.17 -7.84
C SER A 38 -6.17 -11.91 -7.07
N LYS A 39 -7.32 -11.28 -6.82
CA LYS A 39 -8.41 -11.78 -5.96
C LYS A 39 -7.93 -12.23 -4.58
N ILE A 40 -6.78 -11.71 -4.14
CA ILE A 40 -6.30 -11.92 -2.78
C ILE A 40 -7.09 -10.93 -1.94
N PRO A 41 -7.91 -11.39 -0.98
CA PRO A 41 -8.60 -10.47 -0.10
C PRO A 41 -7.56 -9.62 0.62
N ILE A 42 -7.70 -8.30 0.47
CA ILE A 42 -6.97 -7.31 1.27
C ILE A 42 -7.35 -7.52 2.74
N LEU A 43 -6.61 -8.38 3.43
CA LEU A 43 -6.68 -8.54 4.88
C LEU A 43 -5.92 -7.37 5.49
N TYR A 44 -6.62 -6.26 5.72
CA TYR A 44 -6.13 -5.25 6.62
C TYR A 44 -6.21 -5.81 8.05
N ASP A 45 -5.10 -5.75 8.79
CA ASP A 45 -5.15 -5.88 10.26
C ASP A 45 -5.64 -4.54 10.81
N THR A 46 -6.89 -4.19 10.50
CA THR A 46 -7.62 -3.30 11.40
C THR A 46 -8.11 -4.24 12.47
N SER A 47 -7.61 -4.08 13.70
CA SER A 47 -8.29 -4.60 14.87
C SER A 47 -9.81 -4.40 14.69
N GLU A 48 -10.50 -5.51 14.41
CA GLU A 48 -11.92 -5.67 14.03
C GLU A 48 -12.37 -5.08 12.67
N LEU A 49 -12.41 -5.93 11.63
CA LEU A 49 -13.58 -5.96 10.76
C LEU A 49 -13.91 -7.42 10.39
N VAL A 50 -14.74 -8.03 11.22
CA VAL A 50 -15.46 -9.26 10.88
C VAL A 50 -16.60 -8.86 9.95
N ILE A 51 -16.42 -9.03 8.64
CA ILE A 51 -17.56 -9.13 7.73
C ILE A 51 -17.62 -10.56 7.20
N ALA A 52 -18.43 -11.34 7.91
CA ALA A 52 -18.93 -12.62 7.46
C ALA A 52 -19.58 -12.44 6.07
N GLN A 53 -19.20 -13.31 5.14
CA GLN A 53 -19.92 -13.49 3.88
C GLN A 53 -21.34 -14.01 4.20
N VAL A 54 -22.34 -13.36 3.60
CA VAL A 54 -23.67 -13.94 3.30
C VAL A 54 -23.84 -13.96 1.79
#